data_AF-A0A7S0ZVP6-F1
#
_entry.id   AF-A0A7S0ZVP6-F1
#
_cell.length_a   1.000
_cell.length_b   1.000
_cell.length_c   1.000
_cell.angle_alpha   90.00
_cell.angle_beta   90.00
_cell.angle_gamma   90.00
#
_symmetry.space_group_name_H-M   'P 1'
#
loop_
_entity.id
_entity.type
_entity.pdbx_description
1 polymer ?
#
loop_
_entity_poly.entity_id
_entity_poly.type
_entity_poly.pdbx_seq_one_letter_code
_entity_poly.pdbx_strand_id
1 'polypeptide(L)'
;LAQVFWACNYGFRFCAFREPSSLLTSTVMSRSFSRENLNDSVLNPRLQREGAQTGEITASLLWNGTCDLDLHATVKPDAGKKEHIYCRHKQGTGGQLDVDANASSTVEEPVENIYWDKPPKGSYTISVNLYKIRGSPAGGKVPFRVQLKLPKETLDYEGTLKNKEQVDCFKFFVGEDSEITMGKLALPKITRKRSVIRAPMKSMKTTSVMKVKAMKTMAKAMKTMKATTAMKTIARGRLAKVRVFQGKFKKTSGGLTK
;
A
#
# COMPACT_ATOMS: atom_id res chain seq x y z
N LEU A 1 -39.49 -65.65 -20.89
CA LEU A 1 -40.33 -66.46 -19.97
C LEU A 1 -39.76 -66.33 -18.57
N ALA A 2 -40.61 -65.92 -17.61
CA ALA A 2 -40.43 -65.80 -16.14
C ALA A 2 -39.31 -64.84 -15.65
N GLN A 3 -39.59 -63.63 -15.12
CA GLN A 3 -40.14 -63.26 -13.79
C GLN A 3 -39.50 -64.01 -12.61
N VAL A 4 -38.89 -63.28 -11.64
CA VAL A 4 -39.42 -63.05 -10.27
C VAL A 4 -38.66 -61.87 -9.61
N PHE A 5 -39.44 -61.04 -8.90
CA PHE A 5 -39.15 -59.85 -8.09
C PHE A 5 -38.33 -60.10 -6.81
N TRP A 6 -37.56 -59.10 -6.33
CA TRP A 6 -37.92 -58.36 -5.10
C TRP A 6 -37.06 -57.08 -4.87
N ALA A 7 -37.80 -55.98 -4.63
CA ALA A 7 -37.53 -54.74 -3.90
C ALA A 7 -36.11 -54.39 -3.40
N CYS A 8 -35.67 -53.13 -3.63
CA CYS A 8 -36.02 -52.00 -2.76
C CYS A 8 -35.63 -50.63 -3.37
N ASN A 9 -36.48 -49.64 -3.08
CA ASN A 9 -36.58 -48.23 -3.51
C ASN A 9 -35.27 -47.43 -3.74
N TYR A 10 -35.15 -46.68 -4.84
CA TYR A 10 -35.58 -45.26 -5.01
C TYR A 10 -35.11 -44.37 -3.84
N GLY A 11 -34.38 -43.27 -4.02
CA GLY A 11 -34.06 -42.50 -5.22
C GLY A 11 -33.33 -41.23 -4.78
N PHE A 12 -32.61 -40.65 -5.73
CA PHE A 12 -31.93 -39.37 -5.68
C PHE A 12 -32.64 -38.28 -4.85
N ARG A 13 -31.87 -37.56 -4.03
CA ARG A 13 -32.08 -36.11 -3.85
C ARG A 13 -30.81 -35.41 -3.34
N PHE A 14 -30.50 -34.32 -4.05
CA PHE A 14 -29.53 -33.28 -3.73
C PHE A 14 -29.47 -32.96 -2.23
N CYS A 15 -28.26 -32.86 -1.68
CA CYS A 15 -28.03 -32.16 -0.43
C CYS A 15 -26.86 -31.19 -0.61
N ALA A 16 -27.20 -29.89 -0.52
CA ALA A 16 -26.28 -28.78 -0.59
C ALA A 16 -25.17 -28.90 0.47
N PHE A 17 -23.93 -28.75 0.03
CA PHE A 17 -22.78 -28.57 0.91
C PHE A 17 -22.85 -27.14 1.48
N ARG A 18 -23.39 -27.02 2.70
CA ARG A 18 -23.40 -25.77 3.46
C ARG A 18 -22.19 -25.80 4.39
N GLU A 19 -21.13 -25.11 3.99
CA GLU A 19 -19.99 -24.86 4.88
C GLU A 19 -20.43 -24.01 6.08
N PRO A 20 -20.00 -24.35 7.31
CA PRO A 20 -20.23 -23.51 8.48
C PRO A 20 -19.33 -22.28 8.42
N SER A 21 -20.02 -21.15 8.25
CA SER A 21 -19.57 -19.78 8.43
C SER A 21 -19.01 -19.50 9.84
N SER A 22 -18.08 -18.55 9.89
CA SER A 22 -17.65 -17.74 11.05
C SER A 22 -16.68 -18.44 12.01
N LEU A 23 -15.51 -17.90 12.36
CA LEU A 23 -15.17 -16.50 12.60
C LEU A 23 -13.68 -16.27 12.25
N LEU A 24 -13.41 -15.58 11.13
CA LEU A 24 -12.16 -14.85 10.99
C LEU A 24 -12.38 -13.48 11.64
N THR A 25 -11.85 -13.31 12.84
CA THR A 25 -11.71 -12.00 13.45
C THR A 25 -10.86 -11.15 12.52
N SER A 26 -11.53 -10.28 11.77
CA SER A 26 -10.92 -9.18 11.05
C SER A 26 -10.21 -8.30 12.07
N THR A 27 -8.93 -8.60 12.32
CA THR A 27 -8.00 -7.64 12.87
C THR A 27 -7.83 -6.56 11.81
N VAL A 28 -8.73 -5.57 11.86
CA VAL A 28 -8.54 -4.28 11.22
C VAL A 28 -7.27 -3.73 11.85
N MET A 29 -6.13 -3.99 11.21
CA MET A 29 -4.88 -3.33 11.53
C MET A 29 -5.16 -1.85 11.30
N SER A 30 -5.36 -1.13 12.40
CA SER A 30 -5.35 0.32 12.45
C SER A 30 -3.97 0.74 11.96
N ARG A 31 -3.82 0.88 10.63
CA ARG A 31 -2.68 1.51 10.01
C ARG A 31 -2.79 2.97 10.42
N SER A 32 -2.05 3.34 11.46
CA SER A 32 -1.72 4.74 11.70
C SER A 32 -1.24 5.31 10.37
N PHE A 33 -1.99 6.27 9.83
CA PHE A 33 -1.67 7.03 8.61
C PHE A 33 -0.47 7.96 8.86
N SER A 34 0.64 7.38 9.32
CA SER A 34 1.89 8.08 9.53
C SER A 34 2.63 8.22 8.19
N ARG A 35 3.38 9.32 8.08
CA ARG A 35 4.25 9.67 6.95
C ARG A 35 5.19 8.52 6.50
N GLU A 36 5.44 7.55 7.36
CA GLU A 36 6.45 6.49 7.20
C GLU A 36 6.17 5.49 6.07
N ASN A 37 5.00 5.54 5.42
CA ASN A 37 4.61 4.61 4.35
C ASN A 37 4.47 5.24 2.95
N LEU A 38 4.88 6.49 2.74
CA LEU A 38 4.81 7.11 1.41
C LEU A 38 6.13 6.86 0.66
N ASN A 39 6.31 5.68 0.07
CA ASN A 39 7.53 5.31 -0.65
C ASN A 39 7.23 4.55 -1.96
N ASP A 40 8.28 4.20 -2.71
CA ASP A 40 8.15 3.58 -4.04
C ASP A 40 7.39 2.24 -4.04
N SER A 41 7.51 1.47 -2.95
CA SER A 41 6.79 0.20 -2.81
C SER A 41 5.27 0.37 -2.63
N VAL A 42 4.83 1.58 -2.28
CA VAL A 42 3.42 1.95 -2.19
C VAL A 42 2.96 2.72 -3.43
N LEU A 43 3.82 3.60 -3.98
CA LEU A 43 3.50 4.37 -5.18
C LEU A 43 3.29 3.47 -6.40
N ASN A 44 4.25 2.59 -6.71
CA ASN A 44 4.26 1.85 -7.96
C ASN A 44 3.05 0.92 -8.12
N PRO A 45 2.62 0.15 -7.10
CA PRO A 45 1.40 -0.67 -7.22
C PRO A 45 0.13 0.16 -7.45
N ARG A 46 0.04 1.37 -6.87
CA ARG A 46 -1.12 2.24 -7.09
C ARG A 46 -1.15 2.80 -8.51
N LEU A 47 -0.02 3.28 -9.01
CA LEU A 47 0.10 3.72 -10.40
C LEU A 47 -0.30 2.60 -11.37
N GLN A 48 0.19 1.38 -11.14
CA GLN A 48 -0.18 0.23 -11.97
C GLN A 48 -1.68 -0.10 -11.87
N ARG A 49 -2.26 -0.06 -10.66
CA ARG A 49 -3.68 -0.34 -10.43
C ARG A 49 -4.59 0.66 -11.17
N GLU A 50 -4.23 1.94 -11.18
CA GLU A 50 -4.99 2.98 -11.86
C GLU A 50 -4.64 3.12 -13.35
N GLY A 51 -3.68 2.34 -13.86
CA GLY A 51 -3.28 2.38 -15.27
C GLY A 51 -2.53 3.66 -15.67
N ALA A 52 -1.80 4.26 -14.72
CA ALA A 52 -1.03 5.48 -14.96
C ALA A 52 0.03 5.29 -16.05
N GLN A 53 0.05 6.20 -17.00
CA GLN A 53 1.03 6.30 -18.07
C GLN A 53 2.34 6.90 -17.57
N THR A 54 3.40 6.66 -18.32
CA THR A 54 4.73 7.24 -18.08
C THR A 54 5.24 7.81 -19.38
N GLY A 55 5.71 9.06 -19.31
CA GLY A 55 6.38 9.77 -20.40
C GLY A 55 7.82 10.13 -20.06
N GLU A 56 8.41 10.98 -20.89
CA GLU A 56 9.76 11.53 -20.69
C GLU A 56 9.84 12.35 -19.38
N ILE A 57 8.79 13.10 -19.07
CA ILE A 57 8.58 13.73 -17.76
C ILE A 57 7.28 13.17 -17.18
N THR A 58 7.35 12.68 -15.95
CA THR A 58 6.18 12.16 -15.23
C THR A 58 6.20 12.66 -13.79
N ALA A 59 5.11 13.27 -13.34
CA ALA A 59 4.90 13.69 -11.96
C ALA A 59 3.77 12.87 -11.35
N SER A 60 4.04 12.18 -10.23
CA SER A 60 3.06 11.34 -9.56
C SER A 60 2.91 11.76 -8.09
N LEU A 61 1.68 12.01 -7.67
CA LEU A 61 1.32 12.38 -6.31
C LEU A 61 0.76 11.17 -5.55
N LEU A 62 1.27 10.96 -4.35
CA LEU A 62 0.87 9.88 -3.44
C LEU A 62 0.48 10.45 -2.08
N TRP A 63 -0.68 10.05 -1.59
CA TRP A 63 -1.11 10.30 -0.22
C TRP A 63 -1.97 9.14 0.27
N ASN A 64 -2.32 9.18 1.55
CA ASN A 64 -3.19 8.19 2.16
C ASN A 64 -4.42 8.90 2.73
N GLY A 65 -5.59 8.33 2.51
CA GLY A 65 -6.86 8.77 3.08
C GLY A 65 -7.75 9.48 2.06
N THR A 66 -8.94 9.84 2.51
CA THR A 66 -10.01 10.37 1.63
C THR A 66 -9.93 11.88 1.38
N CYS A 67 -8.93 12.57 1.95
CA CYS A 67 -8.70 13.97 1.66
C CYS A 67 -8.45 14.18 0.15
N ASP A 68 -8.90 15.33 -0.33
CA ASP A 68 -8.87 15.70 -1.75
C ASP A 68 -7.62 16.55 -2.01
N LEU A 69 -6.55 15.90 -2.46
CA LEU A 69 -5.33 16.57 -2.89
C LEU A 69 -5.29 16.53 -4.41
N ASP A 70 -5.06 17.69 -5.02
CA ASP A 70 -4.92 17.81 -6.47
C ASP A 70 -3.44 17.99 -6.83
N LEU A 71 -3.02 17.28 -7.88
CA LEU A 71 -1.77 17.49 -8.60
C LEU A 71 -1.97 18.55 -9.69
N HIS A 72 -1.13 19.57 -9.66
CA HIS A 72 -1.16 20.67 -10.60
C HIS A 72 0.16 20.77 -11.36
N ALA A 73 0.07 21.08 -12.65
CA ALA A 73 1.22 21.42 -13.46
C ALA A 73 0.98 22.72 -14.23
N THR A 74 1.82 23.70 -14.00
CA THR A 74 1.85 24.93 -14.79
C THR A 74 3.03 24.89 -15.73
N VAL A 75 2.76 25.00 -17.03
CA VAL A 75 3.79 24.98 -18.07
C VAL A 75 3.75 26.30 -18.82
N LYS A 76 4.90 26.96 -18.93
CA LYS A 76 5.10 28.10 -19.82
C LYS A 76 6.13 27.68 -20.87
N PRO A 77 5.67 27.24 -22.06
CA PRO A 77 6.56 26.90 -23.16
C PRO A 77 7.25 28.17 -23.68
N ASP A 78 8.44 28.05 -24.26
CA ASP A 78 9.14 29.21 -24.85
C ASP A 78 8.37 29.80 -26.02
N ALA A 79 7.72 28.93 -26.80
CA ALA A 79 6.81 29.29 -27.86
C ALA A 79 5.40 28.81 -27.50
N GLY A 80 4.49 29.75 -27.27
CA GLY A 80 3.09 29.46 -26.96
C GLY A 80 2.58 30.18 -25.73
N LYS A 81 1.39 29.79 -25.29
CA LYS A 81 0.75 30.34 -24.10
C LYS A 81 1.09 29.49 -22.89
N LYS A 82 1.13 30.12 -21.72
CA LYS A 82 1.18 29.41 -20.44
C LYS A 82 -0.13 28.66 -20.23
N GLU A 83 -0.04 27.39 -19.89
CA GLU A 83 -1.19 26.54 -19.57
C GLU A 83 -1.06 25.93 -18.17
N HIS A 84 -2.21 25.49 -17.64
CA HIS A 84 -2.33 24.92 -16.32
C HIS A 84 -3.14 23.63 -16.40
N ILE A 85 -2.48 22.51 -16.12
CA ILE A 85 -3.06 21.18 -16.09
C ILE A 85 -3.48 20.85 -14.65
N TYR A 86 -4.76 20.50 -14.48
CA TYR A 86 -5.37 20.14 -13.20
C TYR A 86 -6.71 19.42 -13.43
N CYS A 87 -7.41 18.99 -12.37
CA CYS A 87 -8.62 18.17 -12.45
C CYS A 87 -9.71 18.67 -13.43
N ARG A 88 -9.86 19.99 -13.63
CA ARG A 88 -10.84 20.58 -14.58
C ARG A 88 -10.26 20.91 -15.97
N HIS A 89 -8.96 20.81 -16.15
CA HIS A 89 -8.26 21.03 -17.41
C HIS A 89 -7.16 19.98 -17.54
N LYS A 90 -7.54 18.76 -17.90
CA LYS A 90 -6.68 17.57 -17.77
C LYS A 90 -5.61 17.44 -18.86
N GLN A 91 -5.60 18.30 -19.88
CA GLN A 91 -4.62 18.26 -20.96
C GLN A 91 -4.18 19.68 -21.29
N GLY A 92 -2.89 19.89 -21.52
CA GLY A 92 -2.38 21.20 -21.90
C GLY A 92 -0.88 21.17 -22.20
N THR A 93 -0.42 21.93 -23.19
CA THR A 93 1.00 22.02 -23.56
C THR A 93 1.69 20.62 -23.67
N GLY A 94 1.00 19.65 -24.29
CA GLY A 94 1.50 18.28 -24.51
C GLY A 94 1.49 17.36 -23.28
N GLY A 95 1.03 17.83 -22.12
CA GLY A 95 0.88 17.02 -20.91
C GLY A 95 -0.54 16.56 -20.67
N GLN A 96 -0.70 15.49 -19.90
CA GLN A 96 -2.00 14.93 -19.54
C GLN A 96 -2.04 14.47 -18.08
N LEU A 97 -3.06 14.92 -17.33
CA LEU A 97 -3.50 14.35 -16.06
C LEU A 97 -4.38 13.13 -16.37
N ASP A 98 -3.77 11.95 -16.35
CA ASP A 98 -4.42 10.69 -16.73
C ASP A 98 -5.02 9.95 -15.53
N VAL A 99 -4.44 10.12 -14.34
CA VAL A 99 -4.99 9.61 -13.09
C VAL A 99 -5.29 10.77 -12.13
N ASP A 100 -6.53 10.82 -11.67
CA ASP A 100 -7.15 11.85 -10.85
C ASP A 100 -7.97 11.14 -9.78
N ALA A 101 -7.81 11.50 -8.50
CA ALA A 101 -8.39 10.74 -7.40
C ALA A 101 -9.08 11.66 -6.41
N ASN A 102 -10.10 11.14 -5.72
CA ASN A 102 -10.81 11.87 -4.67
C ASN A 102 -11.57 13.15 -5.10
N ALA A 103 -11.65 13.48 -6.38
CA ALA A 103 -12.45 14.62 -6.88
C ALA A 103 -13.98 14.42 -6.66
N SER A 104 -14.53 13.27 -7.08
CA SER A 104 -15.97 12.96 -6.97
C SER A 104 -16.24 11.72 -6.10
N SER A 105 -15.52 10.63 -6.35
CA SER A 105 -15.51 9.41 -5.53
C SER A 105 -14.26 9.35 -4.65
N THR A 106 -14.40 8.89 -3.41
CA THR A 106 -13.29 8.81 -2.45
C THR A 106 -12.72 7.42 -2.33
N VAL A 107 -11.39 7.32 -2.33
CA VAL A 107 -10.61 6.10 -2.07
C VAL A 107 -9.61 6.35 -0.94
N GLU A 108 -9.24 5.30 -0.21
CA GLU A 108 -8.29 5.37 0.93
C GLU A 108 -6.82 5.33 0.48
N GLU A 109 -6.57 4.79 -0.70
CA GLU A 109 -5.24 4.62 -1.27
C GLU A 109 -5.07 5.39 -2.60
N PRO A 110 -5.26 6.71 -2.60
CA PRO A 110 -5.23 7.53 -3.81
C PRO A 110 -3.82 7.68 -4.40
N VAL A 111 -3.81 8.02 -5.67
CA VAL A 111 -2.64 8.45 -6.45
C VAL A 111 -3.13 9.36 -7.58
N GLU A 112 -2.32 10.34 -7.97
CA GLU A 112 -2.54 11.12 -9.19
C GLU A 112 -1.29 11.15 -10.05
N ASN A 113 -1.47 11.37 -11.35
CA ASN A 113 -0.37 11.31 -12.31
C ASN A 113 -0.56 12.32 -13.44
N ILE A 114 0.49 13.07 -13.74
CA ILE A 114 0.61 13.89 -14.94
C ILE A 114 1.87 13.44 -15.69
N TYR A 115 1.75 13.21 -16.99
CA TYR A 115 2.88 12.83 -17.84
C TYR A 115 2.96 13.66 -19.12
N TRP A 116 4.16 13.75 -19.67
CA TRP A 116 4.48 14.32 -20.99
C TRP A 116 5.35 13.33 -21.76
N ASP A 117 4.85 12.80 -22.88
CA ASP A 117 5.65 11.95 -23.76
C ASP A 117 6.74 12.73 -24.49
N LYS A 118 6.41 13.96 -24.89
CA LYS A 118 7.31 14.89 -25.59
C LYS A 118 7.18 16.28 -24.96
N PRO A 119 7.85 16.54 -23.82
CA PRO A 119 7.71 17.80 -23.10
C PRO A 119 8.25 18.95 -23.95
N PRO A 120 7.45 20.00 -24.23
CA PRO A 120 7.97 21.17 -24.94
C PRO A 120 8.99 21.92 -24.08
N LYS A 121 9.93 22.60 -24.75
CA LYS A 121 10.89 23.47 -24.07
C LYS A 121 10.17 24.60 -23.32
N GLY A 122 10.69 24.95 -22.15
CA GLY A 122 10.12 25.99 -21.32
C GLY A 122 10.18 25.68 -19.83
N SER A 123 9.47 26.49 -19.05
CA SER A 123 9.44 26.40 -17.60
C SER A 123 8.24 25.62 -17.08
N TYR A 124 8.49 24.76 -16.11
CA TYR A 124 7.52 23.87 -15.48
C TYR A 124 7.46 24.15 -13.99
N THR A 125 6.26 24.14 -13.44
CA THR A 125 6.01 24.13 -12.00
C THR A 125 5.04 23.02 -11.67
N ILE A 126 5.44 22.10 -10.80
CA ILE A 126 4.59 21.05 -10.24
C ILE A 126 4.23 21.46 -8.82
N SER A 127 2.94 21.51 -8.51
CA SER A 127 2.43 21.89 -7.20
C SER A 127 1.34 20.94 -6.74
N VAL A 128 1.12 20.92 -5.42
CA VAL A 128 0.06 20.13 -4.79
C VAL A 128 -0.81 21.07 -3.99
N ASN A 129 -2.12 20.92 -4.14
CA ASN A 129 -3.14 21.70 -3.45
C ASN A 129 -4.02 20.77 -2.60
N LEU A 130 -4.27 21.11 -1.34
CA LEU A 130 -5.27 20.42 -0.52
C LEU A 130 -6.63 21.12 -0.69
N TYR A 131 -7.40 20.69 -1.69
CA TYR A 131 -8.69 21.31 -2.03
C TYR A 131 -9.75 21.11 -0.95
N LYS A 132 -9.85 19.88 -0.43
CA LYS A 132 -10.86 19.55 0.57
C LYS A 132 -10.35 18.55 1.60
N ILE A 133 -10.31 18.99 2.86
CA ILE A 133 -10.18 18.05 3.99
C ILE A 133 -11.45 17.23 4.11
N ARG A 134 -11.28 15.90 4.22
CA ARG A 134 -12.33 14.95 4.59
C ARG A 134 -11.89 14.20 5.85
N GLY A 135 -12.84 13.90 6.73
CA GLY A 135 -12.57 13.28 8.03
C GLY A 135 -11.80 14.21 8.98
N SER A 136 -10.94 13.63 9.82
CA SER A 136 -10.15 14.35 10.82
C SER A 136 -8.69 13.91 10.78
N PRO A 137 -7.91 14.35 9.76
CA PRO A 137 -6.49 14.02 9.67
C PRO A 137 -5.74 14.55 10.90
N ALA A 138 -4.73 13.81 11.34
CA ALA A 138 -3.98 14.12 12.56
C ALA A 138 -3.39 15.54 12.50
N GLY A 139 -3.73 16.37 13.49
CA GLY A 139 -3.29 17.77 13.55
C GLY A 139 -3.78 18.66 12.39
N GLY A 140 -4.84 18.24 11.67
CA GLY A 140 -5.37 18.96 10.52
C GLY A 140 -4.41 19.03 9.33
N LYS A 141 -3.42 18.13 9.27
CA LYS A 141 -2.37 18.08 8.26
C LYS A 141 -2.44 16.77 7.49
N VAL A 142 -2.33 16.83 6.16
CA VAL A 142 -2.30 15.65 5.31
C VAL A 142 -0.89 15.47 4.74
N PRO A 143 -0.17 14.38 5.12
CA PRO A 143 1.12 14.07 4.53
C PRO A 143 0.96 13.57 3.10
N PHE A 144 1.89 13.96 2.23
CA PHE A 144 1.94 13.54 0.84
C PHE A 144 3.38 13.42 0.35
N ARG A 145 3.56 12.69 -0.75
CA ARG A 145 4.81 12.58 -1.50
C ARG A 145 4.54 12.82 -2.98
N VAL A 146 5.41 13.59 -3.63
CA VAL A 146 5.43 13.72 -5.09
C VAL A 146 6.73 13.14 -5.60
N GLN A 147 6.63 12.25 -6.59
CA GLN A 147 7.76 11.78 -7.36
C GLN A 147 7.76 12.46 -8.72
N LEU A 148 8.91 13.02 -9.10
CA LEU A 148 9.15 13.57 -10.43
C LEU A 148 10.19 12.70 -11.13
N LYS A 149 9.76 11.94 -12.13
CA LYS A 149 10.62 11.20 -13.04
C LYS A 149 11.00 12.10 -14.20
N LEU A 150 12.30 12.24 -14.41
CA LEU A 150 12.94 12.97 -15.49
C LEU A 150 13.79 11.97 -16.30
N PRO A 151 14.26 12.33 -17.51
CA PRO A 151 15.04 11.41 -18.35
C PRO A 151 16.30 10.84 -17.69
N LYS A 152 16.97 11.65 -16.84
CA LYS A 152 18.26 11.30 -16.23
C LYS A 152 18.18 11.00 -14.74
N GLU A 153 17.12 11.42 -14.06
CA GLU A 153 16.99 11.26 -12.62
C GLU A 153 15.54 11.15 -12.16
N THR A 154 15.35 10.72 -10.92
CA THR A 154 14.06 10.73 -10.25
C THR A 154 14.22 11.46 -8.93
N LEU A 155 13.35 12.45 -8.72
CA LEU A 155 13.36 13.33 -7.55
C LEU A 155 12.10 13.10 -6.74
N ASP A 156 12.24 13.20 -5.41
CA ASP A 156 11.12 13.07 -4.49
C ASP A 156 10.99 14.33 -3.65
N TYR A 157 9.74 14.72 -3.42
CA TYR A 157 9.35 15.78 -2.51
C TYR A 157 8.36 15.20 -1.50
N GLU A 158 8.59 15.46 -0.21
CA GLU A 158 7.66 15.08 0.85
C GLU A 158 7.20 16.32 1.61
N GLY A 159 5.89 16.41 1.85
CA GLY A 159 5.30 17.54 2.54
C GLY A 159 4.10 17.16 3.38
N THR A 160 3.54 18.18 4.04
CA THR A 160 2.24 18.12 4.71
C THR A 160 1.47 19.39 4.39
N LEU A 161 0.20 19.29 4.03
CA LEU A 161 -0.66 20.45 3.77
C LEU A 161 -1.76 20.57 4.82
N LYS A 162 -2.15 21.80 5.13
CA LYS A 162 -3.38 22.17 5.84
C LYS A 162 -4.48 22.54 4.86
N ASN A 163 -5.69 22.72 5.37
CA ASN A 163 -6.87 23.00 4.55
C ASN A 163 -6.66 24.19 3.62
N LYS A 164 -6.94 24.01 2.32
CA LYS A 164 -6.79 25.03 1.27
C LYS A 164 -5.36 25.57 1.10
N GLU A 165 -4.35 24.81 1.56
CA GLU A 165 -2.95 25.13 1.37
C GLU A 165 -2.46 24.53 0.05
N GLN A 166 -1.57 25.25 -0.64
CA GLN A 166 -0.88 24.79 -1.83
C GLN A 166 0.63 24.96 -1.63
N VAL A 167 1.41 24.04 -2.19
CA VAL A 167 2.87 24.15 -2.20
C VAL A 167 3.47 23.77 -3.57
N ASP A 168 4.42 24.55 -4.03
CA ASP A 168 5.20 24.27 -5.22
C ASP A 168 6.28 23.24 -4.88
N CYS A 169 6.13 22.01 -5.40
CA CYS A 169 7.02 20.89 -5.12
C CYS A 169 8.25 20.91 -6.00
N PHE A 170 8.07 21.21 -7.30
CA PHE A 170 9.15 21.28 -8.28
C PHE A 170 9.03 22.47 -9.20
N LYS A 171 10.17 23.09 -9.52
CA LYS A 171 10.32 24.13 -10.53
C LYS A 171 11.53 23.78 -11.35
N PHE A 172 11.39 23.68 -12.66
CA PHE A 172 12.48 23.33 -13.56
C PHE A 172 12.25 23.91 -14.94
N PHE A 173 13.31 23.90 -15.75
CA PHE A 173 13.31 24.34 -17.13
C PHE A 173 13.77 23.19 -18.02
N VAL A 174 13.08 22.99 -19.14
CA VAL A 174 13.44 22.03 -20.20
C VAL A 174 14.01 22.83 -21.37
N GLY A 175 15.28 22.57 -21.71
CA GLY A 175 16.00 23.20 -22.83
C GLY A 175 15.83 22.47 -24.16
N GLU A 176 16.61 22.87 -25.17
CA GLU A 176 16.47 22.38 -26.56
C GLU A 176 16.85 20.91 -26.72
N ASP A 177 17.87 20.42 -25.99
CA ASP A 177 18.30 19.02 -26.04
C ASP A 177 17.66 18.15 -24.94
N SER A 178 16.45 18.54 -24.49
CA SER A 178 15.79 17.95 -23.32
C SER A 178 16.66 18.01 -22.05
N GLU A 179 17.58 18.97 -22.00
CA GLU A 179 18.36 19.25 -20.81
C GLU A 179 17.48 19.89 -19.76
N ILE A 180 17.51 19.35 -18.54
CA ILE A 180 16.65 19.81 -17.45
C ILE A 180 17.48 20.55 -16.41
N THR A 181 17.09 21.81 -16.16
CA THR A 181 17.69 22.65 -15.12
C THR A 181 16.69 22.86 -13.99
N MET A 182 17.01 22.37 -12.80
CA MET A 182 16.16 22.59 -11.62
C MET A 182 16.25 24.04 -11.15
N GLY A 183 15.09 24.67 -10.94
CA GLY A 183 14.98 25.98 -10.32
C GLY A 183 15.17 25.93 -8.81
N LYS A 184 15.43 27.09 -8.20
CA LYS A 184 15.54 27.22 -6.75
C LYS A 184 14.16 27.05 -6.11
N LEU A 185 13.90 25.87 -5.54
CA LEU A 185 12.73 25.59 -4.71
C LEU A 185 13.01 26.03 -3.27
N ALA A 186 12.04 26.68 -2.64
CA ALA A 186 12.05 26.84 -1.19
C ALA A 186 11.77 25.46 -0.57
N LEU A 187 12.83 24.75 -0.15
CA LEU A 187 12.79 23.37 0.35
C LEU A 187 11.80 23.17 1.51
N PRO A 188 11.06 22.05 1.48
CA PRO A 188 11.34 20.98 2.44
C PRO A 188 12.07 19.80 1.78
N LYS A 189 13.09 19.31 2.49
CA LYS A 189 13.90 18.09 2.29
C LYS A 189 13.70 17.33 0.96
N ILE A 190 14.31 17.82 -0.12
CA ILE A 190 14.51 17.03 -1.35
C ILE A 190 15.49 15.90 -1.01
N THR A 191 15.04 14.65 -1.08
CA THR A 191 15.92 13.48 -0.96
C THR A 191 16.28 13.00 -2.37
N ARG A 192 17.47 13.34 -2.85
CA ARG A 192 17.96 12.83 -4.14
C ARG A 192 18.42 11.37 -3.96
N LYS A 193 17.67 10.40 -4.47
CA LYS A 193 18.22 9.04 -4.65
C LYS A 193 18.99 9.00 -5.97
N ARG A 194 20.33 8.95 -5.89
CA ARG A 194 21.14 8.48 -7.04
C ARG A 194 20.86 6.99 -7.24
N SER A 195 20.50 6.58 -8.46
CA SER A 195 20.47 5.17 -8.83
C SER A 195 21.90 4.62 -8.80
N VAL A 196 22.26 3.91 -7.73
CA VAL A 196 23.54 3.21 -7.67
C VAL A 196 23.42 1.95 -8.53
N ILE A 197 23.91 2.02 -9.77
CA ILE A 197 24.26 0.82 -10.52
C ILE A 197 25.40 0.16 -9.73
N ARG A 198 25.08 -0.91 -8.99
CA ARG A 198 26.08 -1.67 -8.24
C ARG A 198 27.06 -2.29 -9.25
N ALA A 199 28.32 -1.88 -9.20
CA ALA A 199 29.40 -2.57 -9.89
C ALA A 199 29.48 -4.03 -9.42
N PRO A 200 29.88 -4.98 -10.29
CA PRO A 200 29.97 -6.38 -9.92
C PRO A 200 31.03 -6.57 -8.83
N MET A 201 30.68 -7.39 -7.83
CA MET A 201 31.55 -7.74 -6.70
C MET A 201 32.86 -8.33 -7.22
N LYS A 202 34.00 -7.67 -6.94
CA LYS A 202 35.32 -8.28 -7.15
C LYS A 202 35.50 -9.42 -6.15
N SER A 203 35.93 -10.56 -6.69
CA SER A 203 36.11 -11.85 -6.02
C SER A 203 36.85 -11.77 -4.69
N MET A 204 36.38 -12.57 -3.72
CA MET A 204 37.08 -12.92 -2.48
C MET A 204 38.56 -13.22 -2.73
N LYS A 205 39.44 -12.60 -1.93
CA LYS A 205 40.74 -13.17 -1.62
C LYS A 205 40.70 -13.69 -0.18
N THR A 206 40.86 -15.00 -0.08
CA THR A 206 41.06 -15.77 1.14
C THR A 206 42.47 -15.55 1.67
N THR A 207 42.60 -14.99 2.88
CA THR A 207 43.78 -15.11 3.76
C THR A 207 43.31 -14.82 5.19
N SER A 208 43.06 -15.85 6.00
CA SER A 208 43.99 -16.45 6.97
C SER A 208 43.99 -15.75 8.35
N VAL A 209 43.37 -16.44 9.30
CA VAL A 209 43.74 -16.57 10.72
C VAL A 209 43.79 -15.29 11.57
N MET A 210 42.80 -15.11 12.47
CA MET A 210 43.07 -14.73 13.88
C MET A 210 41.95 -15.17 14.86
N LYS A 211 42.33 -16.13 15.71
CA LYS A 211 42.04 -16.30 17.15
C LYS A 211 40.58 -16.53 17.63
N VAL A 212 40.26 -17.82 17.74
CA VAL A 212 39.20 -18.39 18.57
C VAL A 212 39.51 -18.14 20.06
N LYS A 213 38.98 -17.07 20.65
CA LYS A 213 38.89 -16.94 22.13
C LYS A 213 37.66 -16.21 22.66
N ALA A 214 36.61 -16.09 21.84
CA ALA A 214 35.31 -15.53 22.23
C ALA A 214 34.13 -16.49 21.99
N MET A 215 34.37 -17.81 21.99
CA MET A 215 33.32 -18.82 21.79
C MET A 215 33.29 -19.88 22.91
N LYS A 216 33.82 -19.55 24.10
CA LYS A 216 33.83 -20.44 25.28
C LYS A 216 32.80 -20.06 26.36
N THR A 217 32.04 -18.98 26.19
CA THR A 217 31.03 -18.53 27.17
C THR A 217 29.59 -18.88 26.81
N MET A 218 29.29 -19.37 25.59
CA MET A 218 27.91 -19.72 25.20
C MET A 218 27.59 -21.23 25.27
N ALA A 219 28.55 -22.09 25.63
CA ALA A 219 28.32 -23.54 25.75
C ALA A 219 27.87 -23.99 27.16
N LYS A 220 27.88 -23.11 28.18
CA LYS A 220 27.48 -23.44 29.56
C LYS A 220 26.01 -23.15 29.86
N ALA A 221 25.29 -22.44 28.98
CA ALA A 221 23.89 -22.06 29.17
C ALA A 221 22.86 -22.99 28.49
N MET A 222 23.28 -24.00 27.72
CA MET A 222 22.40 -24.96 27.03
C MET A 222 22.52 -26.39 27.55
N LYS A 223 22.83 -26.58 28.85
CA LYS A 223 22.93 -27.91 29.48
C LYS A 223 21.98 -28.13 30.66
N THR A 224 20.97 -27.28 30.86
CA THR A 224 19.99 -27.38 31.98
C THR A 224 18.53 -27.57 31.54
N MET A 225 18.23 -27.86 30.27
CA MET A 225 16.87 -28.28 29.84
C MET A 225 16.87 -29.59 29.06
N LYS A 226 17.61 -30.59 29.54
CA LYS A 226 17.56 -31.96 28.99
C LYS A 226 17.80 -33.03 30.06
N ALA A 227 17.06 -32.94 31.15
CA ALA A 227 16.74 -34.01 32.08
C ALA A 227 15.44 -33.55 32.73
N THR A 228 14.27 -34.10 32.46
CA THR A 228 13.91 -35.49 32.72
C THR A 228 12.73 -35.90 31.83
N THR A 229 12.97 -36.83 30.90
CA THR A 229 11.92 -37.75 30.43
C THR A 229 12.25 -39.11 31.02
N ALA A 230 11.49 -39.55 32.01
CA ALA A 230 11.40 -40.96 32.38
C ALA A 230 10.02 -41.20 33.03
N MET A 231 9.29 -42.13 32.43
CA MET A 231 7.90 -42.52 32.70
C MET A 231 7.65 -43.00 34.13
N LYS A 232 6.41 -42.82 34.61
CA LYS A 232 5.76 -43.79 35.50
C LYS A 232 4.28 -43.96 35.15
N THR A 233 3.89 -45.22 35.04
CA THR A 233 2.64 -45.82 34.55
C THR A 233 1.41 -45.62 35.44
N ILE A 234 0.26 -45.48 34.75
CA ILE A 234 -1.13 -45.94 35.03
C ILE A 234 -1.69 -45.86 36.48
N ALA A 235 -2.76 -45.07 36.63
CA ALA A 235 -3.89 -45.40 37.50
C ALA A 235 -5.22 -44.97 36.85
N ARG A 236 -6.10 -45.95 36.58
CA ARG A 236 -7.51 -45.75 36.22
C ARG A 236 -8.25 -45.16 37.42
N GLY A 237 -9.06 -44.10 37.25
CA GLY A 237 -9.92 -43.64 38.35
C GLY A 237 -10.83 -42.46 38.05
N ARG A 238 -12.13 -42.75 37.91
CA ARG A 238 -13.32 -41.90 38.09
C ARG A 238 -13.53 -40.70 37.14
N LEU A 239 -14.41 -40.94 36.18
CA LEU A 239 -15.26 -39.94 35.52
C LEU A 239 -16.00 -39.08 36.55
N ALA A 240 -15.69 -37.79 36.62
CA ALA A 240 -16.54 -36.80 37.27
C ALA A 240 -17.75 -36.55 36.37
N LYS A 241 -18.93 -37.02 36.79
CA LYS A 241 -20.22 -36.76 36.16
C LYS A 241 -20.48 -35.24 36.15
N VAL A 242 -20.41 -34.61 34.99
CA VAL A 242 -21.07 -33.31 34.78
C VAL A 242 -22.58 -33.59 34.75
N ARG A 243 -23.31 -33.04 35.72
CA ARG A 243 -24.78 -33.11 35.77
C ARG A 243 -25.35 -32.33 34.59
N VAL A 244 -25.87 -33.04 33.59
CA VAL A 244 -26.72 -32.45 32.55
C VAL A 244 -28.09 -32.18 33.17
N PHE A 245 -28.48 -30.91 33.24
CA PHE A 245 -29.82 -30.49 33.62
C PHE A 245 -30.79 -30.89 32.49
N GLN A 246 -31.54 -31.98 32.67
CA GLN A 246 -32.60 -32.37 31.75
C GLN A 246 -33.87 -31.56 32.02
N GLY A 247 -33.97 -30.38 31.39
CA GLY A 247 -35.23 -29.66 31.26
C GLY A 247 -36.13 -30.35 30.24
N LYS A 248 -37.29 -30.85 30.67
CA LYS A 248 -38.34 -31.36 29.76
C LYS A 248 -39.03 -30.17 29.09
N PHE A 249 -38.72 -29.90 27.83
CA PHE A 249 -39.52 -28.97 27.03
C PHE A 249 -40.79 -29.67 26.54
N LYS A 250 -41.95 -29.25 27.04
CA LYS A 250 -43.25 -29.59 26.45
C LYS A 250 -43.53 -28.61 25.31
N LYS A 251 -43.80 -29.14 24.11
CA LYS A 251 -44.29 -28.36 22.95
C LYS A 251 -45.72 -27.92 23.24
N THR A 252 -45.94 -26.62 23.42
CA THR A 252 -47.26 -25.99 23.25
C THR A 252 -47.32 -25.39 21.83
N SER A 253 -48.51 -25.37 21.24
CA SER A 253 -48.78 -25.07 19.83
C SER A 253 -48.72 -23.58 19.45
N GLY A 254 -47.91 -22.77 20.15
CA GLY A 254 -47.73 -21.34 19.87
C GLY A 254 -46.26 -20.99 20.02
N GLY A 255 -45.67 -20.40 18.98
CA GLY A 255 -44.21 -20.23 18.83
C GLY A 255 -43.47 -19.57 19.99
N LEU A 256 -42.15 -19.77 20.00
CA LEU A 256 -41.23 -19.19 20.99
C LEU A 256 -41.07 -17.68 20.80
N THR A 257 -41.24 -16.92 21.89
CA THR A 257 -40.64 -15.60 22.06
C THR A 257 -39.76 -15.57 23.31
N LYS A 258 -38.51 -15.13 23.07
CA LYS A 258 -37.32 -14.86 23.94
C LYS A 258 -36.97 -15.87 25.01
#